data_AF-A0A973FKI2-F1
#
_entry.id   AF-A0A973FKI2-F1
#
_cell.length_a   1.000
_cell.length_b   1.000
_cell.length_c   1.000
_cell.angle_alpha   90.00
_cell.angle_beta   90.00
_cell.angle_gamma   90.00
#
_symmetry.space_group_name_H-M   'P 1'
#
loop_
_entity.id
_entity.type
_entity.pdbx_description
1 polymer ?
#
loop_
_entity_poly.entity_id
_entity_poly.type
_entity_poly.pdbx_seq_one_letter_code
_entity_poly.pdbx_strand_id
1 'polypeptide(L)' 'MRRAARHRGAFVKYPLLLAVAFVGLLPYYWMLSCSFKTNENMFLVPLQWIPNPVNWSAYGDAW' A
#
# COMPACT_ATOMS: atom_id res chain seq x y z
N MET A 1 1.18 -43.13 7.07
CA MET A 1 0.62 -41.84 7.54
C MET A 1 1.75 -40.96 8.10
N ARG A 2 2.23 -39.95 7.36
CA ARG A 2 3.23 -38.97 7.85
C ARG A 2 2.83 -37.55 7.41
N ARG A 3 1.89 -36.93 8.13
CA ARG A 3 1.38 -35.57 7.82
C ARG A 3 1.71 -34.52 8.90
N ALA A 4 2.39 -34.89 9.97
CA ALA A 4 2.52 -34.04 11.17
C ALA A 4 3.71 -33.04 11.19
N ALA A 5 4.66 -33.11 10.25
CA ALA A 5 5.83 -32.21 10.22
C ALA A 5 5.60 -30.90 9.43
N ARG A 6 4.38 -30.64 8.93
CA ARG A 6 4.09 -29.59 7.95
C ARG A 6 3.85 -28.19 8.55
N HIS A 7 3.57 -28.10 9.86
CA HIS A 7 3.16 -26.83 10.49
C HIS A 7 4.32 -25.90 10.88
N ARG A 8 5.53 -26.41 11.14
CA ARG A 8 6.68 -25.56 11.53
C ARG A 8 7.16 -24.66 10.40
N GLY A 9 7.17 -25.18 9.17
CA GLY A 9 7.49 -24.38 7.98
C GLY A 9 6.41 -23.34 7.65
N ALA A 10 5.17 -23.54 8.09
CA ALA A 10 4.07 -22.60 7.85
C ALA A 10 4.25 -21.26 8.59
N PHE A 11 4.84 -21.30 9.79
CA PHE A 11 5.04 -20.10 10.61
C PHE A 11 6.02 -19.09 9.98
N VAL A 12 6.92 -19.54 9.10
CA VAL A 12 7.85 -18.66 8.36
C VAL A 12 7.32 -18.33 6.97
N LYS A 13 6.70 -19.31 6.29
CA LYS A 13 6.22 -19.14 4.92
C LYS A 13 5.09 -18.13 4.81
N TYR A 14 4.09 -18.18 5.70
CA TYR A 14 2.93 -17.30 5.59
C TYR A 14 3.26 -15.82 5.86
N PRO A 15 4.05 -15.44 6.90
CA PRO A 15 4.48 -14.05 7.07
C PRO A 15 5.31 -13.54 5.90
N LEU A 16 6.19 -14.38 5.34
CA LEU A 16 6.97 -14.01 4.16
C LEU A 16 6.08 -13.74 2.95
N LEU A 17 5.11 -14.62 2.68
CA LEU A 17 4.14 -14.41 1.60
C LEU A 17 3.30 -13.14 1.80
N LEU A 18 2.88 -12.87 3.04
CA LEU A 18 2.16 -11.63 3.38
C LEU A 18 3.03 -10.40 3.16
N ALA A 19 4.30 -10.43 3.57
CA ALA A 19 5.23 -9.31 3.35
C ALA A 19 5.40 -9.02 1.85
N VAL A 20 5.59 -10.06 1.03
CA VAL A 20 5.67 -9.92 -0.43
C VAL A 20 4.37 -9.35 -1.00
N ALA A 21 3.21 -9.81 -0.52
CA ALA A 21 1.91 -9.28 -0.95
C ALA A 21 1.76 -7.79 -0.59
N PHE A 22 2.11 -7.38 0.63
CA PHE A 22 2.05 -5.97 1.03
C PHE A 22 2.98 -5.08 0.21
N VAL A 23 4.20 -5.54 -0.07
CA VAL A 23 5.14 -4.81 -0.94
C VAL A 23 4.58 -4.69 -2.36
N GLY A 24 3.96 -5.76 -2.88
CA GLY A 24 3.28 -5.73 -4.18
C GLY A 24 2.10 -4.75 -4.24
N LEU A 25 1.49 -4.43 -3.09
CA LEU A 25 0.39 -3.46 -2.99
C LEU A 25 0.86 -2.00 -2.85
N LEU A 26 2.14 -1.75 -2.54
CA LEU A 26 2.69 -0.39 -2.41
C LEU A 26 2.44 0.52 -3.62
N PRO A 27 2.65 0.11 -4.89
CA PRO A 27 2.37 0.98 -6.04
C PRO A 27 0.90 1.38 -6.10
N TYR A 28 -0.03 0.47 -5.80
CA TYR A 28 -1.46 0.75 -5.77
C TYR A 28 -1.84 1.69 -4.64
N TYR A 29 -1.26 1.47 -3.45
CA TYR A 29 -1.40 2.38 -2.33
C TYR A 29 -0.91 3.79 -2.69
N TRP A 30 0.23 3.89 -3.36
CA TRP A 30 0.79 5.17 -3.79
C TRP A 30 -0.12 5.88 -4.81
N MET A 31 -0.67 5.15 -5.77
CA MET A 31 -1.63 5.70 -6.74
C MET A 31 -2.88 6.25 -6.05
N LEU A 32 -3.46 5.49 -5.11
CA LEU A 32 -4.65 5.92 -4.36
C LEU A 32 -4.33 7.13 -3.46
N SER A 33 -3.18 7.13 -2.79
CA SER A 33 -2.75 8.28 -2.00
C SER A 33 -2.65 9.54 -2.87
N CYS A 34 -2.01 9.42 -4.04
CA CYS A 34 -1.80 10.54 -4.95
C CYS A 34 -3.08 11.06 -5.59
N SER A 35 -4.10 10.23 -5.82
CA SER A 35 -5.39 10.71 -6.36
C SER A 35 -6.13 11.64 -5.41
N PHE A 36 -5.81 11.61 -4.11
CA PHE A 36 -6.34 12.52 -3.09
C PHE A 36 -5.38 13.64 -2.69
N LYS A 37 -4.20 13.78 -3.33
CA LYS A 37 -3.28 14.89 -3.07
C LYS A 37 -3.61 16.10 -3.94
N THR A 38 -3.26 17.28 -3.46
CA THR A 38 -3.20 18.49 -4.30
C THR A 38 -1.94 18.45 -5.19
N ASN A 39 -1.94 19.23 -6.28
CA ASN A 39 -0.77 19.35 -7.17
C ASN A 39 0.50 19.79 -6.41
N GLU A 40 0.34 20.70 -5.44
CA GLU A 40 1.41 21.18 -4.58
C GLU A 40 1.96 20.04 -3.69
N ASN A 41 1.08 19.21 -3.12
CA ASN A 41 1.46 18.13 -2.22
C ASN A 41 2.08 16.92 -2.93
N MET A 42 1.89 16.78 -4.24
CA MET A 42 2.47 15.70 -5.04
C MET A 42 4.00 15.80 -5.13
N PHE A 43 4.55 17.02 -5.15
CA PHE A 43 5.98 17.29 -5.36
C PHE A 43 6.71 17.76 -4.09
N LEU A 44 6.09 17.61 -2.91
CA LEU A 44 6.72 17.96 -1.64
C LEU A 44 7.91 17.05 -1.33
N VAL A 45 8.93 17.65 -0.72
CA VAL A 45 10.07 16.96 -0.11
C VAL A 45 10.01 17.22 1.40
N PRO A 46 9.84 16.19 2.24
CA PRO A 46 9.75 14.77 1.92
C PRO A 46 8.42 14.37 1.26
N LEU A 47 8.43 13.25 0.51
CA LEU A 47 7.23 12.65 -0.07
C LEU A 47 6.23 12.28 1.03
N GLN A 48 5.02 12.82 0.96
CA GLN A 48 3.93 12.46 1.86
C GLN A 48 3.31 11.13 1.43
N TRP A 49 3.28 10.12 2.31
CA TRP A 49 2.65 8.83 2.01
C TRP A 49 1.14 8.86 2.21
N ILE A 50 0.67 9.59 3.22
CA ILE A 50 -0.74 9.80 3.51
C ILE A 50 -1.07 11.25 3.12
N PRO A 51 -2.10 11.49 2.29
CA PRO A 51 -2.47 12.84 1.88
C PRO A 51 -2.89 13.69 3.08
N ASN A 52 -2.32 14.88 3.22
CA ASN A 52 -2.70 15.86 4.22
C ASN A 52 -2.66 17.29 3.63
N PRO A 53 -3.80 17.95 3.37
CA PRO A 53 -5.17 17.47 3.58
C PRO A 53 -5.59 16.41 2.55
N VAL A 54 -6.65 15.65 2.85
CA VAL A 54 -7.30 14.76 1.89
C VAL A 54 -8.18 15.59 0.94
N ASN A 55 -7.81 15.64 -0.34
CA ASN A 55 -8.55 16.38 -1.35
C ASN A 55 -9.67 15.52 -1.97
N TRP A 56 -10.88 15.62 -1.41
CA TRP A 56 -12.06 14.96 -1.96
C TRP A 56 -12.61 15.63 -3.21
N SER A 57 -12.32 16.93 -3.43
CA SER A 57 -12.76 17.64 -4.65
C SER A 57 -11.94 17.25 -5.87
N ALA A 58 -10.79 16.58 -5.71
CA ALA A 58 -9.93 16.15 -6.81
C ALA A 58 -10.67 15.39 -7.91
N TYR A 59 -11.64 14.54 -7.53
CA TYR A 59 -12.47 13.83 -8.50
C TYR A 59 -13.47 14.74 -9.19
N GLY A 60 -13.94 15.77 -8.49
CA GLY A 60 -14.90 16.75 -9.00
C GLY A 60 -14.33 17.87 -9.84
N ASP A 61 -13.09 18.21 -9.61
CA ASP A 61 -12.38 19.17 -10.44
C ASP A 61 -11.82 18.50 -11.72
N ALA A 62 -11.84 17.16 -11.80
CA ALA A 62 -11.31 16.37 -12.91
C ALA A 62 -12.32 16.03 -14.02
N TRP A 63 -13.61 16.35 -13.84
CA TRP A 63 -14.66 16.17 -14.86
C TRP A 63 -14.98 17.47 -15.59
#